data_AF-A0A955W270-F1
#
_entry.id   AF-A0A955W270-F1
#
_cell.length_a   1.000
_cell.length_b   1.000
_cell.length_c   1.000
_cell.angle_alpha   90.00
_cell.angle_beta   90.00
_cell.angle_gamma   90.00
#
_symmetry.space_group_name_H-M   'P 1'
#
loop_
_entity.id
_entity.type
_entity.pdbx_description
1 polymer ?
#
loop_
_entity_poly.entity_id
_entity_poly.type
_entity_poly.pdbx_seq_one_letter_code
_entity_poly.pdbx_strand_id
1 'polypeptide(L)'
;PPTDACAAGTGLAHAQAAALAERLIASVRVGRAGGGRHAVHLRLHPLGPALEGLDVRLASVGDRIEAVVVGEHGAAAEHFAALFERACAARGVCLDAIEVQTR
;
A
#
# COMPACT_ATOMS: atom_id res chain seq x y z
N PRO A 1 30.36 -14.61 6.36
CA PRO A 1 29.34 -14.21 5.36
C PRO A 1 28.05 -13.72 6.03
N PRO A 2 27.72 -12.41 5.98
CA PRO A 2 26.42 -11.93 6.40
C PRO A 2 25.71 -11.25 5.21
N THR A 3 24.85 -11.98 4.50
CA THR A 3 24.05 -11.41 3.40
C THR A 3 22.56 -11.78 3.46
N ASP A 4 22.09 -12.43 4.53
CA ASP A 4 20.69 -12.92 4.57
C ASP A 4 19.70 -12.00 5.31
N ALA A 5 20.16 -11.05 6.12
CA ALA A 5 19.25 -10.16 6.85
C ALA A 5 18.56 -9.12 5.94
N CYS A 6 19.17 -8.75 4.82
CA CYS A 6 18.60 -7.76 3.89
C CYS A 6 17.49 -8.35 3.01
N ALA A 7 17.51 -9.67 2.76
CA ALA A 7 16.51 -10.35 1.93
C ALA A 7 15.22 -10.69 2.69
N ALA A 8 15.29 -10.91 4.02
CA ALA A 8 14.11 -11.25 4.82
C ALA A 8 13.12 -10.07 4.95
N GLY A 9 13.62 -8.83 4.99
CA GLY A 9 12.77 -7.63 5.07
C GLY A 9 12.06 -7.29 3.76
N THR A 10 12.68 -7.56 2.61
CA THR A 10 12.13 -7.23 1.29
C THR A 10 11.03 -8.20 0.85
N GLY A 11 11.16 -9.50 1.14
CA GLY A 11 10.14 -10.50 0.82
C GLY A 11 8.82 -10.25 1.57
N LEU A 12 8.89 -9.87 2.85
CA LEU A 12 7.72 -9.59 3.67
C LEU A 12 7.02 -8.29 3.24
N ALA A 13 7.77 -7.22 2.97
CA ALA A 13 7.22 -5.97 2.44
C ALA A 13 6.53 -6.20 1.09
N HIS A 14 7.10 -7.05 0.23
CA HIS A 14 6.50 -7.41 -1.05
C HIS A 14 5.20 -8.21 -0.88
N ALA A 15 5.19 -9.21 0.01
CA ALA A 15 3.99 -10.01 0.30
C ALA A 15 2.86 -9.15 0.88
N GLN A 16 3.18 -8.18 1.74
CA GLN A 16 2.22 -7.23 2.28
C GLN A 16 1.68 -6.28 1.22
N ALA A 17 2.55 -5.69 0.40
CA ALA A 17 2.14 -4.84 -0.72
C ALA A 17 1.22 -5.60 -1.68
N ALA A 18 1.54 -6.87 -1.97
CA ALA A 18 0.69 -7.74 -2.78
C ALA A 18 -0.67 -8.00 -2.11
N ALA A 19 -0.70 -8.38 -0.83
CA ALA A 19 -1.95 -8.62 -0.10
C ALA A 19 -2.82 -7.35 -0.01
N LEU A 20 -2.20 -6.18 0.11
CA LEU A 20 -2.90 -4.89 0.11
C LEU A 20 -3.44 -4.55 -1.28
N ALA A 21 -2.66 -4.78 -2.34
CA ALA A 21 -3.13 -4.61 -3.71
C ALA A 21 -4.32 -5.52 -4.02
N GLU A 22 -4.31 -6.78 -3.58
CA GLU A 22 -5.45 -7.70 -3.70
C GLU A 22 -6.69 -7.16 -2.98
N ARG A 23 -6.53 -6.71 -1.73
CA ARG A 23 -7.63 -6.11 -0.96
C ARG A 23 -8.17 -4.85 -1.62
N LEU A 24 -7.30 -4.00 -2.16
CA LEU A 24 -7.73 -2.81 -2.91
C LEU A 24 -8.52 -3.20 -4.15
N ILE A 25 -8.06 -4.18 -4.93
CA ILE A 25 -8.77 -4.64 -6.13
C ILE A 25 -10.15 -5.17 -5.78
N ALA A 26 -10.23 -5.99 -4.73
CA ALA A 26 -11.49 -6.52 -4.23
C ALA A 26 -12.43 -5.38 -3.81
N SER A 27 -11.90 -4.40 -3.07
CA SER A 27 -12.65 -3.25 -2.58
C SER A 27 -13.11 -2.31 -3.70
N VAL A 28 -12.25 -1.95 -4.67
CA VAL A 28 -12.60 -1.11 -5.83
C VAL A 28 -13.66 -1.79 -6.68
N ARG A 29 -13.57 -3.11 -6.88
CA ARG A 29 -14.61 -3.88 -7.59
C ARG A 29 -15.97 -3.78 -6.88
N VAL A 30 -15.98 -3.83 -5.54
CA VAL A 30 -17.22 -3.67 -4.75
C VAL A 30 -17.71 -2.21 -4.78
N GLY A 31 -16.82 -1.23 -4.65
CA GLY A 31 -17.16 0.19 -4.64
C GLY A 31 -17.74 0.69 -5.97
N ARG A 32 -17.19 0.22 -7.11
CA ARG A 32 -17.74 0.53 -8.45
C ARG A 32 -19.16 0.00 -8.64
N ALA A 33 -19.50 -1.13 -8.04
CA ALA A 33 -20.86 -1.67 -8.10
C ALA A 33 -21.87 -0.82 -7.30
N GLY A 34 -21.41 -0.03 -6.32
CA GLY A 34 -22.26 0.80 -5.46
C GLY A 34 -22.35 2.28 -5.83
N GLY A 35 -21.61 2.75 -6.85
CA GLY A 35 -21.66 4.15 -7.33
C GLY A 35 -21.21 5.22 -6.32
N GLY A 36 -20.57 4.84 -5.21
CA GLY A 36 -20.21 5.74 -4.11
C GLY A 36 -18.70 5.96 -3.95
N ARG A 37 -18.33 7.04 -3.23
CA ARG A 37 -16.96 7.27 -2.75
C ARG A 37 -16.58 6.14 -1.79
N HIS A 38 -15.52 5.40 -2.12
CA HIS A 38 -15.08 4.29 -1.31
C HIS A 38 -13.73 4.61 -0.68
N ALA A 39 -13.65 4.57 0.65
CA ALA A 39 -12.41 4.79 1.38
C ALA A 39 -12.03 3.51 2.13
N VAL A 40 -10.80 3.06 1.94
CA VAL A 40 -10.22 1.92 2.66
C VAL A 40 -9.09 2.43 3.52
N HIS A 41 -9.08 1.99 4.78
CA HIS A 41 -8.04 2.32 5.73
C HIS A 41 -7.41 1.02 6.22
N LEU A 42 -6.11 0.86 5.99
CA LEU A 42 -5.37 -0.36 6.27
C LEU A 42 -4.16 -0.01 7.12
N ARG A 43 -4.26 -0.35 8.40
CA ARG A 43 -3.12 -0.29 9.31
C ARG A 43 -2.33 -1.59 9.17
N LEU A 44 -1.05 -1.48 8.82
CA LEU A 44 -0.16 -2.64 8.83
C LEU A 44 0.19 -2.95 10.28
N HIS A 45 0.09 -4.23 10.66
CA HIS A 45 0.62 -4.67 11.93
C HIS A 45 2.16 -4.68 11.87
N PRO A 46 2.85 -4.21 12.93
CA PRO A 46 4.30 -4.19 12.96
C PRO A 46 4.84 -5.62 12.82
N LEU A 47 5.45 -5.90 11.68
CA LEU A 47 6.18 -7.14 11.41
C LEU A 47 7.70 -6.88 11.33
N GLY A 48 8.13 -5.74 11.87
CA GLY A 48 9.51 -5.29 11.98
C GLY A 48 9.56 -3.78 12.27
N PRO A 49 10.67 -3.27 12.84
CA PRO A 49 10.79 -1.87 13.27
C PRO A 49 10.69 -0.86 12.13
N ALA A 50 10.99 -1.27 10.89
CA ALA A 50 10.93 -0.38 9.72
C ALA A 50 9.51 -0.16 9.17
N LEU A 51 8.55 -1.02 9.51
CA LEU A 51 7.16 -0.96 9.03
C LEU A 51 6.17 -0.73 10.18
N GLU A 52 6.69 -0.52 11.38
CA GLU A 52 5.89 -0.15 12.54
C GLU A 52 5.27 1.23 12.30
N GLY A 53 3.97 1.33 12.58
CA GLY A 53 3.22 2.57 12.39
C GLY A 53 2.82 2.90 10.95
N LEU A 54 3.08 2.02 9.98
CA LEU A 54 2.70 2.26 8.58
C LEU A 54 1.19 2.05 8.36
N ASP A 55 0.59 3.02 7.71
CA ASP A 55 -0.84 3.17 7.54
C ASP A 55 -1.14 3.59 6.10
N VAL A 56 -2.00 2.84 5.42
CA VAL A 56 -2.35 3.09 4.02
C VAL A 56 -3.82 3.46 3.95
N ARG A 57 -4.09 4.64 3.40
CA ARG A 57 -5.43 5.14 3.14
C ARG A 57 -5.65 5.19 1.64
N LEU A 58 -6.74 4.61 1.19
CA LEU A 58 -7.09 4.53 -0.23
C LEU A 58 -8.45 5.17 -0.40
N ALA A 59 -8.59 6.02 -1.41
CA ALA A 59 -9.85 6.65 -1.75
C ALA A 59 -10.12 6.42 -3.24
N SER A 60 -11.29 5.87 -3.54
CA SER A 60 -11.86 5.85 -4.88
C SER A 60 -12.85 7.01 -5.02
N VAL A 61 -12.56 7.93 -5.95
CA VAL A 61 -13.40 9.08 -6.26
C VAL A 61 -13.74 9.04 -7.75
N GLY A 62 -14.94 8.55 -8.05
CA GLY A 62 -15.36 8.28 -9.43
C GLY A 62 -14.53 7.15 -10.03
N ASP A 63 -13.78 7.46 -11.10
CA ASP A 63 -12.88 6.52 -11.76
C ASP A 63 -11.43 6.60 -11.25
N ARG A 64 -11.12 7.54 -10.34
CA ARG A 64 -9.78 7.76 -9.84
C ARG A 64 -9.52 7.02 -8.54
N ILE A 65 -8.32 6.48 -8.41
CA ILE A 65 -7.84 5.81 -7.20
C ILE A 65 -6.65 6.59 -6.64
N GLU A 66 -6.85 7.18 -5.48
CA GLU A 66 -5.84 7.93 -4.74
C GLU A 66 -5.37 7.11 -3.53
N ALA A 67 -4.07 7.10 -3.30
CA ALA A 67 -3.44 6.44 -2.16
C ALA A 67 -2.66 7.43 -1.32
N VAL A 68 -2.76 7.29 0.01
CA VAL A 68 -1.94 8.03 0.98
C VAL A 68 -1.28 7.00 1.88
N VAL A 69 0.05 6.99 1.88
CA VAL A 69 0.88 6.12 2.73
C VAL A 69 1.43 6.98 3.85
N VAL A 70 0.95 6.76 5.07
CA VAL A 70 1.42 7.42 6.28
C VAL A 70 2.38 6.50 7.01
N GLY A 71 3.56 6.97 7.38
CA GLY A 71 4.50 6.20 8.19
C GLY A 71 5.34 7.08 9.10
N GLU A 72 5.92 6.48 10.14
CA GLU A 72 6.81 7.20 11.07
C GLU A 72 8.18 7.50 10.43
N HIS A 73 8.58 6.68 9.45
CA HIS A 73 9.84 6.82 8.73
C HIS A 73 9.57 7.08 7.25
N GLY A 74 9.85 8.30 6.79
CA GLY A 74 9.58 8.73 5.40
C GLY A 74 10.19 7.80 4.35
N ALA A 75 11.47 7.42 4.51
CA ALA A 75 12.15 6.52 3.57
C ALA A 75 11.51 5.11 3.50
N ALA A 76 11.00 4.59 4.62
CA ALA A 76 10.31 3.30 4.63
C ALA A 76 8.92 3.40 4.00
N ALA A 77 8.21 4.50 4.25
CA ALA A 77 6.91 4.79 3.66
C ALA A 77 7.03 5.00 2.14
N GLU A 78 8.04 5.71 1.65
CA GLU A 78 8.36 5.87 0.23
C GLU A 78 8.71 4.53 -0.43
N HIS A 79 9.56 3.73 0.23
CA HIS A 79 9.91 2.41 -0.29
C HIS A 79 8.68 1.51 -0.42
N PHE A 80 7.84 1.51 0.61
CA PHE A 80 6.57 0.78 0.61
C PHE A 80 5.62 1.30 -0.48
N ALA A 81 5.48 2.62 -0.63
CA ALA A 81 4.66 3.25 -1.66
C ALA A 81 5.07 2.77 -3.07
N ALA A 82 6.37 2.76 -3.37
CA ALA A 82 6.89 2.26 -4.65
C ALA A 82 6.67 0.75 -4.85
N LEU A 83 6.67 -0.06 -3.79
CA LEU A 83 6.32 -1.48 -3.86
C LEU A 83 4.82 -1.66 -4.11
N PHE A 84 3.99 -0.88 -3.42
CA PHE A 84 2.55 -0.91 -3.52
C PHE A 84 2.07 -0.48 -4.92
N GLU A 85 2.59 0.62 -5.44
CA GLU A 85 2.29 1.10 -6.80
C GLU A 85 2.63 0.03 -7.85
N ARG A 86 3.81 -0.59 -7.75
CA ARG A 86 4.20 -1.71 -8.63
C ARG A 86 3.28 -2.92 -8.49
N ALA A 87 2.87 -3.26 -7.26
CA ALA A 87 1.95 -4.37 -7.01
C ALA A 87 0.54 -4.12 -7.58
N CYS A 88 0.06 -2.88 -7.55
CA CYS A 88 -1.19 -2.45 -8.18
C CYS A 88 -1.08 -2.50 -9.71
N ALA A 89 -0.02 -1.92 -10.27
CA ALA A 89 0.21 -1.89 -11.72
C ALA A 89 0.34 -3.30 -12.31
N ALA A 90 1.05 -4.21 -11.62
CA ALA A 90 1.18 -5.62 -12.02
C ALA A 90 -0.17 -6.36 -12.11
N ARG A 91 -1.23 -5.80 -11.50
CA ARG A 91 -2.59 -6.36 -11.49
C ARG A 91 -3.58 -5.54 -12.31
N GLY A 92 -3.09 -4.57 -13.09
CA GLY A 92 -3.92 -3.73 -13.96
C GLY A 92 -4.68 -2.64 -13.23
N VAL A 93 -4.26 -2.26 -12.01
CA VAL A 93 -4.78 -1.09 -11.31
C VAL A 93 -3.80 0.05 -11.45
N CYS A 94 -4.24 1.15 -12.06
CA CYS A 94 -3.51 2.40 -12.05
C CYS A 94 -3.95 3.22 -10.83
N LEU A 95 -2.97 3.63 -10.02
CA LEU A 95 -3.17 4.66 -9.00
C LEU A 95 -2.98 6.01 -9.69
N ASP A 96 -3.95 6.91 -9.58
CA ASP A 96 -3.85 8.26 -10.16
C ASP A 96 -2.91 9.14 -9.35
N ALA A 97 -2.84 8.91 -8.04
CA ALA A 97 -1.93 9.58 -7.13
C ALA A 97 -1.54 8.66 -5.98
N ILE A 98 -0.27 8.74 -5.57
CA ILE A 98 0.23 8.17 -4.32
C ILE A 98 1.00 9.25 -3.56
N GLU A 99 0.49 9.62 -2.39
CA GLU A 99 1.11 10.59 -1.50
C GLU A 99 1.77 9.85 -0.33
N VAL A 100 2.95 10.30 0.07
CA VAL A 100 3.64 9.78 1.26
C VAL A 100 3.63 10.86 2.33
N GLN A 101 3.10 10.52 3.50
CA GLN A 101 3.03 11.41 4.66
C GLN A 101 3.85 10.83 5.80
N THR A 102 4.63 11.68 6.46
CA THR A 102 5.31 11.32 7.71
C THR A 102 4.47 11.74 8.91
N ARG A 103 4.29 10.83 9.86
CA ARG A 103 3.53 11.10 11.09
C ARG A 103 4.31 11.93 12.10
#